data_AF-A0A968U5Q6-F1
#
_entry.id   AF-A0A968U5Q6-F1
#
_cell.length_a   1.000
_cell.length_b   1.000
_cell.length_c   1.000
_cell.angle_alpha   90.00
_cell.angle_beta   90.00
_cell.angle_gamma   90.00
#
_symmetry.space_group_name_H-M   'P 1'
#
loop_
_entity.id
_entity.type
_entity.pdbx_description
1 polymer ?
#
loop_
_entity_poly.entity_id
_entity_poly.type
_entity_poly.pdbx_seq_one_letter_code
_entity_poly.pdbx_strand_id
1 'polypeptide(L)'
;MITSLYDEGISPNTFRVVEAESKLAIAHHMLEHPQQWGYFLGRSFSEEFESEAVTPEQLLDRIGRTHVDGDSVAQLRISEVTVQSLSEVNTTPSFKSGAMFSDFG
;
A
#
# COMPACT_ATOMS: atom_id res chain seq x y z
N MET A 1 -3.69 10.66 5.55
CA MET A 1 -2.68 10.42 4.49
C MET A 1 -2.55 8.92 4.33
N ILE A 2 -2.55 8.40 3.10
CA ILE A 2 -2.55 6.96 2.85
C ILE A 2 -1.48 6.68 1.79
N THR A 3 -0.64 5.68 2.03
CA THR A 3 0.40 5.20 1.14
C THR A 3 -0.04 3.97 0.39
N SER A 4 0.40 3.84 -0.85
CA SER A 4 0.47 2.54 -1.51
C SER A 4 1.91 2.05 -1.58
N LEU A 5 2.14 0.80 -1.16
CA LEU A 5 3.46 0.17 -1.15
C LEU A 5 3.51 -0.94 -2.20
N TYR A 6 4.63 -0.98 -2.91
CA TYR A 6 5.02 -1.98 -3.89
C TYR A 6 6.43 -2.46 -3.52
N ASP A 7 6.64 -3.78 -3.48
CA ASP A 7 7.75 -4.45 -2.76
C ASP A 7 9.06 -4.64 -3.57
N GLU A 8 9.24 -3.98 -4.73
CA GLU A 8 10.53 -4.04 -5.49
C GLU A 8 11.37 -2.76 -5.36
N GLY A 9 11.11 -1.95 -4.34
CA GLY A 9 11.82 -0.70 -4.05
C GLY A 9 10.95 0.54 -4.19
N ILE A 10 11.34 1.58 -3.42
CA ILE A 10 10.63 2.85 -3.38
C ILE A 10 11.11 3.71 -4.55
N SER A 11 10.27 3.86 -5.57
CA SER A 11 10.50 4.78 -6.69
C SER A 11 9.29 5.68 -6.91
N PRO A 12 9.46 6.84 -7.58
CA PRO A 12 8.34 7.67 -8.00
C PRO A 12 7.36 7.00 -8.97
N ASN A 13 7.54 5.74 -9.38
CA ASN A 13 6.55 5.02 -10.18
C ASN A 13 5.86 3.91 -9.39
N THR A 14 6.46 3.44 -8.30
CA THR A 14 6.00 2.31 -7.49
C THR A 14 5.44 2.74 -6.12
N PHE A 15 5.51 4.02 -5.79
CA PHE A 15 5.04 4.55 -4.50
C PHE A 15 4.28 5.87 -4.67
N ARG A 16 3.12 5.99 -4.01
CA ARG A 16 2.32 7.21 -3.98
C ARG A 16 1.92 7.53 -2.55
N VAL A 17 2.04 8.80 -2.19
CA VAL A 17 1.46 9.38 -0.98
C VAL A 17 0.32 10.27 -1.43
N VAL A 18 -0.89 9.97 -0.97
CA VAL A 18 -2.07 10.79 -1.28
C VAL A 18 -2.78 11.21 -0.01
N GLU A 19 -3.37 12.40 -0.06
CA GLU A 19 -4.31 12.86 0.94
C GLU A 19 -5.71 12.41 0.54
N ALA A 20 -6.38 11.72 1.45
CA ALA A 20 -7.73 11.22 1.26
C ALA A 20 -8.38 10.97 2.63
N GLU A 21 -9.71 11.05 2.68
CA GLU A 21 -10.50 10.86 3.89
C GLU A 21 -10.52 9.39 4.35
N SER A 22 -10.36 8.44 3.43
CA SER A 22 -10.37 7.00 3.73
C SER A 22 -9.73 6.17 2.62
N LYS A 23 -9.46 4.88 2.90
CA LYS A 23 -9.05 3.91 1.87
C LYS A 23 -10.11 3.73 0.79
N LEU A 24 -11.39 3.82 1.17
CA LEU A 24 -12.51 3.70 0.25
C LEU A 24 -12.55 4.86 -0.75
N ALA A 25 -12.26 6.07 -0.29
CA ALA A 25 -12.16 7.24 -1.18
C ALA A 25 -11.05 7.06 -2.23
N ILE A 26 -9.93 6.42 -1.86
CA ILE A 26 -8.85 6.10 -2.81
C ILE A 26 -9.30 5.03 -3.80
N ALA A 27 -9.94 3.96 -3.33
CA ALA A 27 -10.45 2.92 -4.21
C ALA A 27 -11.49 3.47 -5.20
N HIS A 28 -12.38 4.35 -4.75
CA HIS A 28 -13.31 5.07 -5.61
C HIS A 28 -12.57 5.89 -6.67
N HIS A 29 -11.61 6.72 -6.25
CA HIS A 29 -10.82 7.53 -7.16
C HIS A 29 -10.02 6.69 -8.17
N MET A 30 -9.47 5.53 -7.76
CA MET A 30 -8.78 4.60 -8.64
C MET A 30 -9.69 4.09 -9.76
N LEU A 31 -10.95 3.77 -9.45
CA LEU A 31 -11.94 3.30 -10.41
C LEU A 31 -12.45 4.40 -11.34
N GLU A 32 -12.58 5.63 -10.84
CA GLU A 32 -12.96 6.78 -11.66
C GLU A 32 -11.84 7.25 -12.60
N HIS A 33 -10.58 7.04 -12.19
CA HIS A 33 -9.41 7.53 -12.91
C HIS A 33 -8.39 6.41 -13.19
N PRO A 34 -8.79 5.28 -13.82
CA PRO A 34 -7.93 4.09 -13.93
C PRO A 34 -6.64 4.38 -14.68
N GLN A 35 -6.65 5.32 -15.64
CA GLN A 35 -5.46 5.73 -16.39
C GLN A 35 -4.37 6.37 -15.50
N GLN A 36 -4.75 7.11 -14.45
CA GLN A 36 -3.81 7.70 -13.51
C GLN A 36 -3.15 6.65 -12.59
N TRP A 37 -3.87 5.54 -12.36
CA TRP A 37 -3.44 4.43 -11.52
C TRP A 37 -3.01 3.21 -12.32
N GLY A 38 -2.94 3.31 -13.65
CA GLY A 38 -2.82 2.17 -14.56
C GLY A 38 -1.58 1.33 -14.32
N TYR A 39 -0.47 1.95 -13.90
CA TYR A 39 0.73 1.22 -13.50
C TYR A 39 0.49 0.32 -12.28
N PHE A 40 -0.19 0.82 -11.25
CA PHE A 40 -0.51 0.05 -10.05
C PHE A 40 -1.54 -1.03 -10.34
N LEU A 41 -2.61 -0.67 -11.06
CA LEU A 41 -3.71 -1.58 -11.36
C LEU A 41 -3.25 -2.70 -12.31
N GLY A 42 -2.58 -2.38 -13.42
CA GLY A 42 -2.15 -3.36 -14.41
C GLY A 42 -0.98 -4.25 -13.99
N ARG A 43 -0.22 -3.87 -12.96
CA ARG A 43 0.80 -4.76 -12.37
C ARG A 43 0.21 -5.71 -11.33
N SER A 44 -0.76 -5.22 -10.56
CA SER A 44 -1.31 -5.95 -9.41
C SER A 44 -2.48 -6.85 -9.78
N PHE A 45 -3.15 -6.52 -10.89
CA PHE A 45 -4.21 -7.29 -11.49
C PHE A 45 -3.77 -7.66 -12.91
N SER A 46 -4.08 -8.88 -13.36
CA SER A 46 -3.86 -9.27 -14.75
C SER A 46 -4.60 -8.32 -15.71
N GLU A 47 -4.26 -8.36 -17.01
CA GLU A 47 -4.90 -7.54 -18.06
C GLU A 47 -6.45 -7.66 -18.08
N GLU A 48 -7.02 -8.66 -17.40
CA GLU A 48 -8.46 -8.86 -17.22
C GLU A 48 -9.13 -7.90 -16.22
N PHE A 49 -8.42 -6.94 -15.64
CA PHE A 49 -9.07 -5.88 -14.82
C PHE A 49 -10.08 -5.05 -15.64
N GLU A 50 -9.98 -5.07 -16.98
CA GLU A 50 -10.91 -4.42 -17.91
C GLU A 50 -12.10 -5.33 -18.28
N SER A 51 -13.08 -5.52 -17.38
CA SER A 51 -14.36 -6.11 -17.81
C SER A 51 -15.52 -5.99 -16.82
N GLU A 52 -15.27 -5.79 -15.52
CA GLU A 52 -16.33 -5.83 -14.52
C GLU A 52 -16.53 -4.47 -13.85
N ALA A 53 -17.79 -4.11 -13.60
CA ALA A 53 -18.15 -2.98 -12.75
C ALA A 53 -17.81 -3.32 -11.28
N VAL A 54 -16.52 -3.29 -10.97
CA VAL A 54 -15.98 -3.51 -9.62
C VAL A 54 -16.37 -2.34 -8.74
N THR A 55 -16.95 -2.60 -7.57
CA THR A 55 -17.21 -1.54 -6.58
C THR A 55 -15.93 -1.17 -5.81
N PRO A 56 -15.84 0.03 -5.20
CA PRO A 56 -14.68 0.41 -4.40
C PRO A 56 -14.33 -0.59 -3.29
N GLU A 57 -15.33 -1.18 -2.62
CA GLU A 57 -15.14 -2.20 -1.58
C GLU A 57 -14.55 -3.48 -2.15
N GLN A 58 -15.05 -3.92 -3.31
CA GLN A 58 -14.52 -5.09 -4.00
C GLN A 58 -13.08 -4.85 -4.47
N LEU A 59 -12.75 -3.64 -4.93
CA LEU A 59 -11.37 -3.29 -5.25
C LEU A 59 -10.47 -3.37 -4.02
N LEU A 60 -10.90 -2.84 -2.86
CA LEU A 60 -10.12 -2.94 -1.63
C LEU A 60 -9.90 -4.39 -1.18
N ASP A 61 -10.92 -5.24 -1.30
CA ASP A 61 -10.81 -6.67 -1.01
C ASP A 61 -9.84 -7.36 -1.98
N ARG A 62 -9.89 -7.06 -3.29
CA ARG A 62 -8.92 -7.56 -4.28
C ARG A 62 -7.49 -7.10 -3.95
N ILE A 63 -7.28 -5.82 -3.64
CA ILE A 63 -5.99 -5.28 -3.17
C ILE A 63 -5.52 -6.03 -1.91
N GLY A 64 -6.43 -6.28 -0.96
CA GLY A 64 -6.18 -7.04 0.27
C GLY A 64 -5.67 -8.46 0.01
N ARG A 65 -6.10 -9.08 -1.08
CA ARG A 65 -5.74 -10.46 -1.47
C ARG A 65 -4.48 -10.55 -2.33
N THR A 66 -3.92 -9.44 -2.79
CA THR A 66 -2.63 -9.47 -3.49
C THR A 66 -1.54 -9.99 -2.55
N HIS A 67 -0.84 -11.04 -2.99
CA HIS A 67 0.21 -11.72 -2.23
C HIS A 67 1.42 -11.97 -3.13
N VAL A 68 2.60 -11.84 -2.57
CA VAL A 68 3.86 -12.21 -3.23
C VAL A 68 4.18 -13.62 -2.78
N ASP A 69 3.92 -14.63 -3.62
CA ASP A 69 4.76 -15.83 -3.58
C ASP A 69 6.07 -15.52 -4.30
N GLY A 70 7.13 -16.30 -4.06
CA GLY A 70 8.51 -15.98 -4.45
C GLY A 70 8.77 -15.76 -5.96
N ASP A 71 7.73 -15.84 -6.77
CA ASP A 71 7.68 -15.82 -8.21
C ASP A 71 6.51 -14.99 -8.78
N SER A 72 5.61 -14.44 -7.95
CA SER A 72 4.44 -13.66 -8.39
C SER A 72 4.58 -12.14 -8.38
N VAL A 73 3.77 -11.58 -9.28
CA VAL A 73 3.54 -10.19 -9.62
C VAL A 73 3.12 -9.36 -8.40
N ALA A 74 3.90 -8.32 -8.11
CA ALA A 74 3.45 -7.03 -7.58
C ALA A 74 2.31 -7.05 -6.52
N GLN A 75 2.66 -6.90 -5.24
CA GLN A 75 1.66 -6.59 -4.22
C GLN A 75 1.31 -5.10 -4.22
N LEU A 76 0.02 -4.79 -4.29
CA LEU A 76 -0.51 -3.45 -4.03
C LEU A 76 -1.09 -3.42 -2.63
N ARG A 77 -0.65 -2.47 -1.82
CA ARG A 77 -1.25 -2.16 -0.52
C ARG A 77 -1.77 -0.74 -0.49
N ILE A 78 -2.75 -0.49 0.38
CA ILE A 78 -3.24 0.83 0.74
C ILE A 78 -3.19 0.93 2.28
N SER A 79 -2.28 1.74 2.78
CA SER A 79 -1.89 1.82 4.20
C SER A 79 -2.03 3.25 4.70
N GLU A 80 -2.63 3.44 5.87
CA GLU A 80 -2.65 4.78 6.48
C GLU A 80 -1.25 5.18 6.92
N VAL A 81 -0.95 6.47 6.77
CA VAL A 81 0.31 7.07 7.20
C VAL A 81 0.03 8.23 8.13
N THR A 82 0.69 8.16 9.28
CA THR A 82 0.78 9.25 10.24
C THR A 82 1.96 10.12 9.84
N VAL A 83 1.69 11.40 9.57
CA VAL A 83 2.75 12.39 9.39
C VAL A 83 3.29 12.73 10.77
N GLN A 84 4.60 12.59 10.96
CA GLN A 84 5.30 13.03 12.16
C GLN A 84 6.15 14.25 11.82
N SER A 85 6.23 15.21 12.73
CA SER A 85 7.19 16.30 12.57
C SER A 85 8.61 15.74 12.65
N LEU A 86 9.52 16.22 11.81
CA LEU A 86 10.93 15.82 11.85
C LEU A 86 11.55 16.05 13.23
N SER A 87 11.12 17.10 13.94
CA SER A 87 11.61 17.43 15.29
C SER A 87 11.14 16.44 16.37
N GLU A 88 10.10 15.66 16.09
CA GLU A 88 9.50 14.69 17.02
C GLU A 88 10.01 13.26 16.77
N VAL A 89 10.68 13.03 15.64
CA VAL A 89 11.25 11.72 15.31
C VAL A 89 12.40 11.42 16.26
N ASN A 90 12.18 10.47 17.18
CA ASN A 90 13.24 9.93 18.01
C ASN A 90 13.86 8.71 17.34
N THR A 91 15.07 8.87 16.80
CA THR A 91 15.83 7.79 16.17
C THR A 91 16.67 6.99 17.16
N THR A 92 16.63 7.33 18.45
CA THR A 92 17.32 6.56 19.48
C THR A 92 16.63 5.21 19.62
N PRO A 93 17.32 4.08 19.37
CA PRO A 93 16.73 2.77 19.56
C PRO A 93 16.29 2.62 21.02
N SER A 94 15.04 2.25 21.23
CA SER A 94 14.51 1.96 22.57
C SER A 94 15.00 0.59 23.01
N PHE A 95 16.29 0.49 23.35
CA PHE A 95 16.78 -0.64 24.12
C PHE A 95 16.19 -0.50 25.53
N LYS A 96 15.04 -1.13 25.77
CA LYS A 96 14.60 -1.37 27.14
C LYS A 96 15.72 -2.16 27.82
N SER A 97 16.39 -1.53 28.78
CA SER A 97 17.33 -2.20 29.68
C SER A 97 16.62 -3.39 30.33
N GLY A 98 16.87 -4.60 29.81
CA GLY A 98 16.26 -5.85 30.30
C GLY A 98 15.52 -6.70 29.26
N ALA A 99 15.35 -6.25 28.01
CA ALA A 99 14.84 -7.13 26.95
C ALA A 99 15.94 -8.15 26.57
N MET A 100 15.82 -9.40 27.05
CA MET A 100 16.71 -10.48 26.62
C MET A 100 16.38 -10.87 25.18
N PHE A 101 17.40 -11.23 24.41
CA PHE A 101 17.30 -11.75 23.04
C PHE A 101 16.37 -12.97 22.87
N SER A 102 15.83 -13.54 23.95
CA SER A 102 14.87 -14.64 23.95
C SER A 102 13.43 -14.25 23.59
N ASP A 103 13.09 -12.96 23.60
CA ASP A 103 11.69 -12.51 23.41
C ASP A 103 11.29 -12.33 21.93
N PHE A 104 12.17 -12.70 20.99
CA PHE A 104 11.92 -12.68 19.54
C PHE A 104 11.99 -14.09 18.93
N GLY A 105 11.39 -15.07 19.63
CA GLY A 105 11.19 -16.45 19.13
C GLY A 105 9.79 -16.66 18.57
#